data_AF-A0A2I0TEF0-F1
#
_entry.id   AF-A0A2I0TEF0-F1
#
_cell.length_a   1.000
_cell.length_b   1.000
_cell.length_c   1.000
_cell.angle_alpha   90.00
_cell.angle_beta   90.00
_cell.angle_gamma   90.00
#
_symmetry.space_group_name_H-M   'P 1'
#
loop_
_entity.id
_entity.type
_entity.pdbx_description
1 polymer ?
#
loop_
_entity_poly.entity_id
_entity_poly.type
_entity_poly.pdbx_seq_one_letter_code
_entity_poly.pdbx_strand_id
1 'polypeptide(L)'
;MIQNECGRLKIISAKEILTKESNVQEVRCPVTVCGDVHGQFHDLMELFRIGGKSPDTNYLFMGDYVDRGYYSVETVTLLVALKVRYRERITILRGNHESRQITQVYGFYDECLRKYGNANVWKYFTDLFDYLPLTALVDGQGYNWCHDRNVVTIFSAPNYCYRCGNQAAIMELDDTLKYSFLIRHRVEVNRMLLVAPQTTSCKEILDLYSIAMNRMLT
;
A
#
# COMPACT_ATOMS: atom_id res chain seq x y z
N MET A 1 -10.01 -8.58 13.89
CA MET A 1 -9.63 -8.87 12.48
C MET A 1 -8.26 -9.53 12.39
N ILE A 2 -7.14 -8.85 12.66
CA ILE A 2 -5.80 -9.45 12.44
C ILE A 2 -5.42 -10.52 13.49
N GLN A 3 -5.87 -10.35 14.74
CA GLN A 3 -5.66 -11.33 15.81
C GLN A 3 -6.46 -12.64 15.65
N ASN A 4 -7.48 -12.65 14.78
CA ASN A 4 -8.24 -13.85 14.44
C ASN A 4 -7.40 -14.73 13.49
N GLU A 5 -7.62 -16.04 13.46
CA GLU A 5 -6.81 -16.98 12.65
C GLU A 5 -6.71 -16.58 11.17
N CYS A 6 -7.80 -16.12 10.55
CA CYS A 6 -7.81 -15.63 9.17
C CYS A 6 -6.81 -14.49 8.90
N GLY A 7 -6.60 -13.59 9.88
CA GLY A 7 -5.60 -12.52 9.76
C GLY A 7 -4.16 -13.03 9.81
N ARG A 8 -3.88 -13.99 10.71
CA ARG A 8 -2.59 -14.66 10.80
C ARG A 8 -2.29 -15.50 9.55
N LEU A 9 -3.27 -16.28 9.07
CA LEU A 9 -3.16 -17.09 7.86
C LEU A 9 -2.77 -16.25 6.65
N LYS A 10 -3.35 -15.06 6.48
CA LYS A 10 -2.99 -14.13 5.40
C LYS A 10 -1.55 -13.65 5.46
N ILE A 11 -1.01 -13.37 6.64
CA ILE A 11 0.39 -12.99 6.81
C ILE A 11 1.32 -14.18 6.51
N ILE A 12 0.93 -15.40 6.89
CA ILE A 12 1.68 -16.63 6.57
C ILE A 12 1.69 -16.85 5.05
N SER A 13 0.54 -16.85 4.39
CA SER A 13 0.44 -16.99 2.93
C SER A 13 1.18 -15.87 2.19
N ALA A 14 1.18 -14.63 2.72
CA ALA A 14 1.95 -13.54 2.15
C ALA A 14 3.46 -13.81 2.21
N LYS A 15 3.99 -14.34 3.33
CA LYS A 15 5.40 -14.77 3.41
C LYS A 15 5.72 -15.88 2.41
N GLU A 16 4.86 -16.88 2.25
CA GLU A 16 5.05 -17.97 1.29
C GLU A 16 5.09 -17.52 -0.17
N ILE A 17 4.41 -16.41 -0.49
CA ILE A 17 4.44 -15.76 -1.80
C ILE A 17 5.72 -14.94 -1.95
N LEU A 18 5.95 -13.99 -1.04
CA LEU A 18 7.08 -13.06 -1.11
C LEU A 18 8.45 -13.76 -1.00
N THR A 19 8.55 -14.91 -0.30
CA THR A 19 9.78 -15.73 -0.27
C THR A 19 10.17 -16.30 -1.64
N LYS A 20 9.22 -16.35 -2.60
CA LYS A 20 9.45 -16.81 -3.98
C LYS A 20 9.69 -15.66 -4.95
N GLU A 21 9.50 -14.42 -4.50
CA GLU A 21 9.74 -13.22 -5.30
C GLU A 21 11.22 -12.82 -5.24
N SER A 22 11.69 -12.17 -6.29
CA SER A 22 13.07 -11.73 -6.39
C SER A 22 13.28 -10.43 -5.62
N ASN A 23 14.49 -10.19 -5.09
CA ASN A 23 14.86 -8.88 -4.54
C ASN A 23 14.69 -7.74 -5.56
N VAL A 24 14.84 -8.07 -6.86
CA VAL A 24 14.50 -7.24 -8.01
C VAL A 24 13.31 -7.91 -8.71
N GLN A 25 12.10 -7.48 -8.39
CA GLN A 25 10.88 -8.13 -8.87
C GLN A 25 10.51 -7.64 -10.28
N GLU A 26 10.40 -8.56 -11.24
CA GLU A 26 9.90 -8.22 -12.57
C GLU A 26 8.40 -7.87 -12.51
N VAL A 27 8.03 -6.79 -13.21
CA VAL A 27 6.64 -6.30 -13.30
C VAL A 27 6.33 -6.02 -14.77
N ARG A 28 5.18 -6.51 -15.25
CA ARG A 28 4.76 -6.32 -16.65
C ARG A 28 3.83 -5.11 -16.78
N CYS A 29 3.94 -4.41 -17.91
CA CYS A 29 2.95 -3.44 -18.33
C CYS A 29 1.61 -4.11 -18.74
N PRO A 30 0.50 -3.37 -18.71
CA PRO A 30 0.37 -1.99 -18.22
C PRO A 30 0.40 -1.96 -16.69
N VAL A 31 0.92 -0.91 -16.05
CA VAL A 31 1.00 -0.83 -14.58
C VAL A 31 0.88 0.59 -14.04
N THR A 32 0.13 0.75 -12.95
CA THR A 32 0.05 1.99 -12.17
C THR A 32 1.07 1.95 -11.03
N VAL A 33 2.02 2.87 -11.05
CA VAL A 33 3.07 3.01 -10.03
C VAL A 33 2.65 4.03 -8.97
N CYS A 34 2.79 3.64 -7.72
CA CYS A 34 2.36 4.38 -6.53
C CYS A 34 3.52 4.50 -5.54
N GLY A 35 3.79 5.72 -5.07
CA GLY A 35 4.72 5.98 -3.99
C GLY A 35 4.07 5.88 -2.62
N ASP A 36 4.62 6.64 -1.68
CA ASP A 36 4.31 6.65 -0.25
C ASP A 36 2.82 6.79 0.05
N VAL A 37 2.34 6.06 1.07
CA VAL A 37 0.93 6.08 1.52
C VAL A 37 0.80 6.44 3.01
N HIS A 38 1.75 6.05 3.85
CA HIS A 38 1.88 6.48 5.25
C HIS A 38 0.56 6.49 6.05
N GLY A 39 -0.15 5.37 6.06
CA GLY A 39 -1.39 5.21 6.82
C GLY A 39 -2.54 6.17 6.43
N GLN A 40 -2.46 6.84 5.27
CA GLN A 40 -3.54 7.66 4.69
C GLN A 40 -4.57 6.78 3.95
N PHE A 41 -5.24 5.88 4.68
CA PHE A 41 -6.13 4.86 4.12
C PHE A 41 -7.25 5.41 3.21
N HIS A 42 -7.79 6.60 3.50
CA HIS A 42 -8.82 7.22 2.66
C HIS A 42 -8.27 7.73 1.33
N ASP A 43 -7.03 8.24 1.31
CA ASP A 43 -6.37 8.64 0.06
C ASP A 43 -5.99 7.40 -0.78
N LEU A 44 -5.65 6.27 -0.13
CA LEU A 44 -5.49 4.98 -0.81
C LEU A 44 -6.80 4.45 -1.45
N MET A 45 -7.96 4.65 -0.80
CA MET A 45 -9.26 4.34 -1.41
C MET A 45 -9.51 5.18 -2.67
N GLU A 46 -9.20 6.48 -2.62
CA GLU A 46 -9.34 7.36 -3.79
C GLU A 46 -8.34 7.02 -4.90
N LEU A 47 -7.13 6.57 -4.56
CA LEU A 47 -6.14 6.06 -5.52
C LEU A 47 -6.69 4.86 -6.32
N PHE A 48 -7.34 3.89 -5.65
CA PHE A 48 -8.04 2.79 -6.33
C PHE A 48 -9.31 3.23 -7.08
N ARG A 49 -9.92 4.36 -6.68
CA ARG A 49 -11.06 4.93 -7.41
C ARG A 49 -10.63 5.63 -8.71
N ILE A 50 -9.41 6.18 -8.74
CA ILE A 50 -8.84 6.91 -9.88
C ILE A 50 -8.12 5.97 -10.86
N GLY A 51 -7.17 5.17 -10.39
CA GLY A 51 -6.40 4.25 -11.25
C GLY A 51 -7.15 2.98 -11.66
N GLY A 52 -8.33 2.74 -11.09
CA GLY A 52 -9.14 1.55 -11.34
C GLY A 52 -8.99 0.47 -10.26
N LYS A 53 -9.95 -0.44 -10.19
CA LYS A 53 -10.00 -1.45 -9.12
C LYS A 53 -9.07 -2.60 -9.46
N SER A 54 -8.34 -3.11 -8.47
CA SER A 54 -7.69 -4.43 -8.58
C SER A 54 -8.79 -5.51 -8.62
N PRO A 55 -8.75 -6.49 -9.55
CA PRO A 55 -7.61 -6.90 -10.37
C PRO A 55 -7.57 -6.34 -11.80
N ASP A 56 -8.48 -5.42 -12.16
CA ASP A 56 -8.59 -4.90 -13.53
C ASP A 56 -7.36 -4.05 -13.91
N THR A 57 -6.88 -3.24 -12.95
CA THR A 57 -5.61 -2.50 -13.05
C THR A 57 -4.48 -3.23 -12.30
N ASN A 58 -3.29 -3.29 -12.90
CA ASN A 58 -2.07 -3.75 -12.23
C ASN A 58 -1.44 -2.62 -11.42
N TYR A 59 -0.91 -2.92 -10.23
CA TYR A 59 -0.34 -1.94 -9.31
C TYR A 59 1.10 -2.29 -8.89
N LEU A 60 1.97 -1.29 -8.86
CA LEU A 60 3.30 -1.35 -8.24
C LEU A 60 3.38 -0.28 -7.15
N PHE A 61 3.42 -0.71 -5.90
CA PHE A 61 3.63 0.18 -4.76
C PHE A 61 5.10 0.15 -4.32
N MET A 62 5.69 1.33 -4.10
CA MET A 62 7.14 1.50 -3.88
C MET A 62 7.60 1.45 -2.41
N GLY A 63 6.69 1.28 -1.45
CA GLY A 63 6.99 1.25 -0.02
C GLY A 63 6.27 2.34 0.79
N ASP A 64 6.68 2.49 2.04
CA ASP A 64 6.23 3.51 2.99
C ASP A 64 4.69 3.53 3.15
N TYR A 65 4.17 2.35 3.54
CA TYR A 65 2.75 2.08 3.78
C TYR A 65 2.28 2.53 5.15
N VAL A 66 3.19 2.48 6.13
CA VAL A 66 2.91 2.64 7.56
C VAL A 66 3.52 3.93 8.12
N ASP A 67 3.26 4.19 9.39
CA ASP A 67 3.65 5.38 10.15
C ASP A 67 3.02 6.69 9.66
N ARG A 68 3.14 7.75 10.49
CA ARG A 68 2.59 9.12 10.30
C ARG A 68 1.06 9.22 10.27
N GLY A 69 0.36 8.36 9.53
CA GLY A 69 -1.09 8.30 9.46
C GLY A 69 -1.73 7.52 10.61
N TYR A 70 -3.06 7.60 10.73
CA TYR A 70 -3.84 6.96 11.79
C TYR A 70 -4.37 5.56 11.44
N TYR A 71 -4.20 5.15 10.17
CA TYR A 71 -4.77 3.95 9.57
C TYR A 71 -3.72 3.08 8.87
N SER A 72 -2.50 3.04 9.41
CA SER A 72 -1.39 2.23 8.88
C SER A 72 -1.75 0.74 8.86
N VAL A 73 -2.43 0.26 9.90
CA VAL A 73 -2.92 -1.12 10.04
C VAL A 73 -3.87 -1.49 8.91
N GLU A 74 -4.84 -0.64 8.59
CA GLU A 74 -5.83 -0.89 7.53
C GLU A 74 -5.17 -0.82 6.15
N THR A 75 -4.31 0.17 5.91
CA THR A 75 -3.51 0.32 4.69
C THR A 75 -2.69 -0.94 4.40
N VAL A 76 -1.83 -1.36 5.32
CA VAL A 76 -0.94 -2.51 5.09
C VAL A 76 -1.71 -3.83 5.03
N THR A 77 -2.78 -3.98 5.82
CA THR A 77 -3.65 -5.17 5.77
C THR A 77 -4.32 -5.33 4.40
N LEU A 78 -4.81 -4.23 3.81
CA LEU A 78 -5.44 -4.26 2.51
C LEU A 78 -4.43 -4.63 1.41
N LEU A 79 -3.27 -3.97 1.38
CA LEU A 79 -2.23 -4.23 0.38
C LEU A 79 -1.73 -5.68 0.43
N VAL A 80 -1.49 -6.21 1.63
CA VAL A 80 -1.12 -7.62 1.83
C VAL A 80 -2.27 -8.56 1.43
N ALA A 81 -3.53 -8.23 1.73
CA ALA A 81 -4.67 -9.04 1.33
C ALA A 81 -4.88 -9.08 -0.19
N LEU A 82 -4.67 -7.95 -0.87
CA LEU A 82 -4.66 -7.86 -2.33
C LEU A 82 -3.48 -8.67 -2.92
N LYS A 83 -2.28 -8.59 -2.34
CA LYS A 83 -1.11 -9.39 -2.77
C LYS A 83 -1.36 -10.89 -2.66
N VAL A 84 -1.95 -11.35 -1.57
CA VAL A 84 -2.31 -12.77 -1.42
C VAL A 84 -3.36 -13.20 -2.46
N ARG A 85 -4.33 -12.34 -2.76
CA ARG A 85 -5.48 -12.62 -3.63
C ARG A 85 -5.18 -12.50 -5.13
N TYR A 86 -4.29 -11.59 -5.53
CA TYR A 86 -4.00 -11.22 -6.91
C TYR A 86 -2.48 -11.03 -7.12
N ARG A 87 -1.71 -12.09 -6.85
CA ARG A 87 -0.23 -12.11 -6.77
C ARG A 87 0.49 -11.44 -7.95
N GLU A 88 0.01 -11.70 -9.16
CA GLU A 88 0.54 -11.20 -10.44
C GLU A 88 0.06 -9.77 -10.80
N ARG A 89 -0.92 -9.22 -10.06
CA ARG A 89 -1.57 -7.93 -10.35
C ARG A 89 -1.14 -6.82 -9.40
N ILE A 90 -0.53 -7.15 -8.26
CA ILE A 90 -0.04 -6.17 -7.31
C ILE A 90 1.35 -6.55 -6.82
N THR A 91 2.29 -5.62 -6.91
CA THR A 91 3.64 -5.71 -6.37
C THR A 91 3.79 -4.68 -5.25
N ILE A 92 4.35 -5.10 -4.13
CA ILE A 92 4.57 -4.26 -2.95
C ILE A 92 6.06 -4.33 -2.58
N LEU A 93 6.76 -3.21 -2.75
CA LEU A 93 8.18 -3.09 -2.39
C LEU A 93 8.36 -2.70 -0.92
N ARG A 94 9.60 -2.78 -0.44
CA ARG A 94 10.01 -2.37 0.90
C ARG A 94 10.46 -0.90 0.91
N GLY A 95 9.74 -0.04 1.63
CA GLY A 95 10.22 1.30 2.00
C GLY A 95 11.05 1.28 3.29
N ASN A 96 11.62 2.43 3.65
CA ASN A 96 12.36 2.56 4.91
C ASN A 96 11.47 2.50 6.15
N HIS A 97 10.19 2.86 6.03
CA HIS A 97 9.20 2.69 7.10
C HIS A 97 8.77 1.23 7.31
N GLU A 98 9.05 0.31 6.39
CA GLU A 98 8.87 -1.14 6.61
C GLU A 98 10.06 -1.77 7.40
N SER A 99 10.40 -1.15 8.54
CA SER A 99 11.51 -1.57 9.42
C SER A 99 11.18 -1.44 10.91
N ARG A 100 11.83 -2.26 11.76
CA ARG A 100 11.54 -2.32 13.20
C ARG A 100 11.93 -1.04 13.94
N GLN A 101 13.08 -0.45 13.62
CA GLN A 101 13.56 0.78 14.27
C GLN A 101 12.66 1.98 13.98
N ILE A 102 12.19 2.11 12.74
CA ILE A 102 11.38 3.27 12.31
C ILE A 102 9.94 3.14 12.86
N THR A 103 9.30 1.97 12.70
CA THR A 103 7.92 1.76 13.17
C THR A 103 7.73 1.90 14.68
N GLN A 104 8.79 1.75 15.48
CA GLN A 104 8.78 1.99 16.93
C GLN A 104 8.72 3.48 17.32
N VAL A 105 9.07 4.39 16.40
CA VAL A 105 9.21 5.83 16.68
C VAL A 105 8.18 6.67 15.91
N TYR A 106 7.77 6.24 14.71
CA TYR A 106 6.94 7.05 13.81
C TYR A 106 5.44 6.68 13.77
N GLY A 107 5.00 5.76 14.64
CA GLY A 107 3.60 5.60 15.04
C GLY A 107 2.96 4.23 14.83
N PHE A 108 3.51 3.35 13.98
CA PHE A 108 2.89 2.06 13.66
C PHE A 108 2.89 1.08 14.83
N TYR A 109 3.94 1.07 15.66
CA TYR A 109 3.98 0.29 16.90
C TYR A 109 2.85 0.73 17.85
N ASP A 110 2.72 2.04 18.09
CA ASP A 110 1.69 2.61 18.97
C ASP A 110 0.28 2.40 18.40
N GLU A 111 0.11 2.49 17.08
CA GLU A 111 -1.15 2.18 16.41
C GLU A 111 -1.56 0.72 16.62
N CYS A 112 -0.62 -0.21 16.45
CA CYS A 112 -0.85 -1.63 16.72
C CYS A 112 -1.19 -1.88 18.20
N LEU A 113 -0.41 -1.33 19.13
CA LEU A 113 -0.62 -1.49 20.56
C LEU A 113 -1.98 -0.94 21.00
N ARG A 114 -2.35 0.26 20.51
CA ARG A 114 -3.63 0.92 20.78
C ARG A 114 -4.84 0.17 20.19
N LYS A 115 -4.72 -0.37 18.96
CA LYS A 115 -5.84 -1.07 18.30
C LYS A 115 -6.03 -2.52 18.77
N TYR A 116 -4.98 -3.16 19.28
CA TYR A 116 -4.98 -4.61 19.56
C TYR A 116 -4.58 -5.02 20.98
N GLY A 117 -4.19 -4.06 21.83
CA GLY A 117 -3.80 -4.29 23.24
C GLY A 117 -2.48 -5.06 23.43
N ASN A 118 -1.77 -5.40 22.35
CA ASN A 118 -0.47 -6.07 22.40
C ASN A 118 0.33 -5.88 21.09
N ALA A 119 1.65 -6.09 21.18
CA ALA A 119 2.58 -5.93 20.06
C ALA A 119 2.59 -7.09 19.04
N ASN A 120 1.72 -8.11 19.17
CA ASN A 120 1.76 -9.28 18.28
C ASN A 120 1.50 -8.91 16.81
N VAL A 121 0.56 -8.00 16.56
CA VAL A 121 0.22 -7.53 15.19
C VAL A 121 1.42 -6.79 14.57
N TRP A 122 2.06 -5.91 15.33
CA TRP A 122 3.29 -5.23 14.89
C TRP A 122 4.41 -6.24 14.60
N LYS A 123 4.59 -7.26 15.45
CA LYS A 123 5.56 -8.34 15.20
C LYS A 123 5.25 -9.09 13.91
N TYR A 124 4.00 -9.49 13.67
CA TYR A 124 3.65 -10.22 12.45
C TYR A 124 3.89 -9.41 11.17
N PHE A 125 3.65 -8.09 11.19
CA PHE A 125 3.96 -7.22 10.05
C PHE A 125 5.45 -6.96 9.89
N THR A 126 6.18 -6.67 10.97
CA THR A 126 7.64 -6.46 10.86
C THR A 126 8.38 -7.73 10.45
N ASP A 127 7.91 -8.92 10.87
CA ASP A 127 8.42 -10.20 10.38
C ASP A 127 7.96 -10.52 8.93
N LEU A 128 6.99 -9.80 8.36
CA LEU A 128 6.57 -9.90 6.95
C LEU A 128 7.38 -8.92 6.08
N PHE A 129 7.66 -7.73 6.60
CA PHE A 129 8.44 -6.68 5.93
C PHE A 129 9.85 -7.13 5.54
N ASP A 130 10.41 -8.09 6.28
CA ASP A 130 11.71 -8.68 5.96
C ASP A 130 11.73 -9.52 4.66
N TYR A 131 10.55 -9.85 4.11
CA TYR A 131 10.39 -10.58 2.84
C TYR A 131 9.96 -9.69 1.67
N LEU A 132 9.70 -8.40 1.89
CA LEU A 132 9.30 -7.50 0.80
C LEU A 132 10.47 -7.27 -0.18
N PRO A 133 10.26 -7.42 -1.51
CA PRO A 133 11.24 -7.06 -2.53
C PRO A 133 11.76 -5.64 -2.37
N LEU A 134 13.04 -5.42 -2.69
CA LEU A 134 13.70 -4.13 -2.51
C LEU A 134 13.47 -3.20 -3.70
N THR A 135 13.41 -3.75 -4.91
CA THR A 135 13.16 -3.00 -6.13
C THR A 135 12.25 -3.78 -7.08
N ALA A 136 11.65 -3.08 -8.04
CA ALA A 136 11.00 -3.68 -9.19
C ALA A 136 11.67 -3.22 -10.48
N LEU A 137 11.68 -4.10 -11.49
CA LEU A 137 12.05 -3.78 -12.86
C LEU A 137 10.81 -3.92 -13.74
N VAL A 138 10.32 -2.80 -14.28
CA VAL A 138 9.18 -2.81 -15.19
C VAL A 138 9.67 -3.16 -16.60
N ASP A 139 9.10 -4.21 -17.19
CA ASP A 139 9.33 -4.69 -18.56
C ASP A 139 10.78 -5.06 -18.95
N GLY A 140 11.64 -5.40 -17.98
CA GLY A 140 12.94 -6.05 -18.22
C GLY A 140 14.02 -5.22 -18.95
N GLN A 141 13.68 -4.07 -19.50
CA GLN A 141 14.61 -3.17 -20.18
C GLN A 141 15.30 -2.27 -19.15
N GLY A 142 16.58 -2.55 -18.89
CA GLY A 142 17.37 -1.87 -17.86
C GLY A 142 17.75 -0.42 -18.17
N TYR A 143 16.76 0.47 -18.27
CA TYR A 143 16.92 1.93 -18.29
C TYR A 143 15.90 2.63 -17.38
N ASN A 144 16.03 3.94 -17.23
CA ASN A 144 15.49 4.74 -16.12
C ASN A 144 15.11 6.15 -16.70
N TRP A 145 14.25 7.04 -16.12
CA TRP A 145 13.88 8.35 -16.79
C TRP A 145 13.73 9.71 -15.94
N CYS A 146 14.87 10.40 -15.56
CA CYS A 146 15.36 11.83 -15.32
C CYS A 146 16.93 11.83 -15.18
N HIS A 147 17.73 12.83 -15.66
CA HIS A 147 19.22 12.84 -16.00
C HIS A 147 19.52 12.84 -17.54
N ASP A 148 18.86 13.74 -18.31
CA ASP A 148 18.37 13.55 -19.71
C ASP A 148 17.28 12.49 -19.84
N ARG A 149 16.65 12.23 -18.70
CA ARG A 149 16.01 10.97 -18.36
C ARG A 149 17.08 10.01 -17.64
N ASN A 150 16.83 8.87 -16.96
CA ASN A 150 17.57 8.13 -15.88
C ASN A 150 17.13 8.02 -14.34
N VAL A 151 16.03 8.58 -13.77
CA VAL A 151 15.28 8.32 -12.47
C VAL A 151 13.88 9.03 -12.47
N VAL A 152 12.78 8.57 -11.84
CA VAL A 152 11.56 9.42 -11.57
C VAL A 152 11.07 9.30 -10.12
N THR A 153 10.71 10.40 -9.45
CA THR A 153 10.16 10.39 -8.07
C THR A 153 8.65 10.53 -8.11
N ILE A 154 7.93 9.55 -7.56
CA ILE A 154 6.47 9.56 -7.41
C ILE A 154 6.15 9.57 -5.92
N PHE A 155 5.28 10.48 -5.49
CA PHE A 155 4.83 10.59 -4.11
C PHE A 155 3.29 10.56 -4.10
N SER A 156 2.68 9.57 -3.45
CA SER A 156 1.24 9.30 -3.58
C SER A 156 0.39 9.73 -2.37
N ALA A 157 1.00 10.29 -1.33
CA ALA A 157 0.31 10.82 -0.16
C ALA A 157 0.06 12.34 -0.27
N PRO A 158 -1.18 12.81 -0.48
CA PRO A 158 -1.45 14.25 -0.60
C PRO A 158 -1.46 14.92 0.78
N ASN A 159 -0.94 16.16 0.86
CA ASN A 159 -0.78 16.92 2.10
C ASN A 159 -0.14 16.10 3.24
N TYR A 160 1.04 15.56 2.97
CA TYR A 160 1.75 14.63 3.83
C TYR A 160 1.85 15.11 5.29
N CYS A 161 1.68 14.17 6.23
CA CYS A 161 1.63 14.41 7.66
C CYS A 161 0.63 15.52 8.08
N TYR A 162 -0.40 15.78 7.26
CA TYR A 162 -1.36 16.88 7.37
C TYR A 162 -0.75 18.30 7.41
N ARG A 163 0.52 18.45 6.99
CA ARG A 163 1.31 19.69 7.14
C ARG A 163 2.00 20.15 5.86
N CYS A 164 2.34 19.25 4.95
CA CYS A 164 3.25 19.55 3.85
C CYS A 164 2.60 20.26 2.66
N GLY A 165 1.27 20.24 2.52
CA GLY A 165 0.55 20.92 1.44
C GLY A 165 0.80 20.37 0.02
N ASN A 166 1.62 19.32 -0.13
CA ASN A 166 1.97 18.73 -1.41
C ASN A 166 0.77 18.08 -2.12
N GLN A 167 0.82 18.04 -3.44
CA GLN A 167 -0.04 17.16 -4.25
C GLN A 167 0.46 15.71 -4.17
N ALA A 168 -0.43 14.77 -4.49
CA ALA A 168 -0.09 13.40 -4.79
C ALA A 168 -0.01 13.18 -6.30
N ALA A 169 0.81 12.23 -6.73
CA ALA A 169 0.85 11.72 -8.09
C ALA A 169 0.82 10.19 -8.10
N ILE A 170 0.27 9.63 -9.18
CA ILE A 170 0.53 8.26 -9.64
C ILE A 170 1.00 8.31 -11.09
N MET A 171 1.80 7.33 -11.50
CA MET A 171 2.32 7.21 -12.86
C MET A 171 1.71 5.96 -13.51
N GLU A 172 1.02 6.13 -14.62
CA GLU A 172 0.50 5.01 -15.41
C GLU A 172 1.48 4.71 -16.54
N LEU A 173 1.85 3.44 -16.69
CA LEU A 173 2.60 2.92 -17.83
C LEU A 173 1.66 2.06 -18.68
N ASP A 174 1.53 2.41 -19.97
CA ASP A 174 0.77 1.60 -20.93
C ASP A 174 1.57 0.43 -21.50
N ASP A 175 0.91 -0.38 -22.35
CA ASP A 175 1.48 -1.54 -23.03
C ASP A 175 2.71 -1.23 -23.91
N THR A 176 3.01 0.05 -24.16
CA THR A 176 4.13 0.53 -24.98
C THR A 176 5.19 1.29 -24.17
N LEU A 177 5.16 1.17 -22.82
CA LEU A 177 6.02 1.92 -21.88
C LEU A 177 5.87 3.44 -21.96
N LYS A 178 4.80 3.94 -22.59
CA LYS A 178 4.49 5.36 -22.56
C LYS A 178 3.85 5.69 -21.22
N TYR A 179 4.35 6.76 -20.60
CA TYR A 179 3.92 7.17 -19.27
C TYR A 179 2.92 8.33 -19.28
N SER A 180 2.02 8.32 -18.31
CA SER A 180 1.12 9.42 -17.97
C SER A 180 1.21 9.69 -16.45
N PHE A 181 0.96 10.94 -16.03
CA PHE A 181 0.90 11.32 -14.62
C PHE A 181 -0.50 11.81 -14.26
N LEU A 182 -1.09 11.23 -13.22
CA LEU A 182 -2.34 11.70 -12.63
C LEU A 182 -2.02 12.42 -11.31
N ILE A 183 -2.10 13.76 -11.32
CA ILE A 183 -1.78 14.62 -10.18
C ILE A 183 -3.07 15.08 -9.49
N ARG A 184 -3.11 15.03 -8.15
CA ARG A 184 -4.28 15.44 -7.34
C ARG A 184 -3.91 16.24 -6.09
N HIS A 185 -4.82 17.16 -5.74
CA HIS A 185 -4.82 17.83 -4.44
C HIS A 185 -5.47 16.95 -3.37
N ARG A 186 -5.27 17.34 -2.10
CA ARG A 186 -5.95 16.79 -0.92
C ARG A 186 -7.44 16.55 -1.15
N VAL A 187 -7.95 15.40 -0.73
CA VAL A 187 -9.38 15.19 -0.53
C VAL A 187 -9.86 16.08 0.61
N GLU A 188 -10.74 17.04 0.34
CA GLU A 188 -11.35 17.87 1.38
C GLU A 188 -12.31 17.02 2.22
N VAL A 189 -11.76 16.42 3.28
CA VAL A 189 -12.56 15.99 4.43
C VAL A 189 -13.12 17.26 5.06
N ASN A 190 -14.35 17.61 4.67
CA ASN A 190 -15.14 18.71 5.22
C ASN A 190 -15.08 18.69 6.76
N ARG A 191 -15.12 19.87 7.40
CA ARG A 191 -14.99 20.07 8.86
C ARG A 191 -16.14 19.42 9.67
N MET A 192 -16.20 18.09 9.70
CA MET A 192 -17.28 17.33 10.32
C MET A 192 -16.83 15.98 10.92
N LEU A 193 -15.52 15.82 11.19
CA LEU A 193 -14.91 14.59 11.72
C LEU A 193 -13.96 14.80 12.92
N LEU A 194 -14.01 15.97 13.59
CA LEU A 194 -13.47 16.13 14.96
C LEU A 194 -14.45 15.65 16.04
N VAL A 195 -15.68 15.31 15.64
CA VAL A 195 -16.54 14.37 16.36
C VAL A 195 -16.45 13.07 15.57
N ALA A 196 -16.41 11.91 16.23
CA ALA A 196 -16.59 10.65 15.51
C ALA A 196 -18.04 10.55 15.02
N PRO A 197 -18.24 10.32 13.72
CA PRO A 197 -19.11 9.21 13.35
C PRO A 197 -18.29 8.04 12.82
N GLN A 198 -18.71 6.83 13.18
CA GLN A 198 -18.55 5.72 12.25
C GLN A 198 -19.30 6.06 10.96
N THR A 199 -18.90 5.48 9.82
CA THR A 199 -19.45 5.71 8.47
C THR A 199 -18.95 6.92 7.65
N THR A 200 -17.66 6.94 7.32
CA THR A 200 -17.34 6.92 5.87
C THR A 200 -17.69 5.51 5.39
N SER A 201 -18.46 5.37 4.29
CA SER A 201 -19.29 4.18 4.00
C SER A 201 -18.59 2.85 4.37
N CYS A 202 -19.05 2.23 5.47
CA CYS A 202 -18.43 0.98 5.91
C CYS A 202 -18.59 -0.12 4.86
N LYS A 203 -19.58 -0.01 3.96
CA LYS A 203 -19.79 -0.91 2.84
C LYS A 203 -18.59 -0.99 1.91
N GLU A 204 -18.08 0.10 1.33
CA GLU A 204 -17.00 -0.02 0.33
C GLU A 204 -15.69 -0.57 0.92
N ILE A 205 -15.39 -0.19 2.17
CA ILE A 205 -14.27 -0.74 2.93
C ILE A 205 -14.52 -2.21 3.24
N LEU A 206 -15.71 -2.58 3.73
CA LEU A 206 -16.10 -3.97 3.97
C LEU A 206 -16.25 -4.77 2.68
N ASP A 207 -16.49 -4.17 1.52
CA ASP A 207 -16.64 -4.83 0.23
C ASP A 207 -15.26 -5.14 -0.36
N LEU A 208 -14.31 -4.19 -0.31
CA LEU A 208 -12.90 -4.47 -0.62
C LEU A 208 -12.29 -5.48 0.35
N TYR A 209 -12.54 -5.32 1.66
CA TYR A 209 -12.17 -6.35 2.64
C TYR A 209 -12.88 -7.67 2.35
N SER A 210 -14.19 -7.71 2.06
CA SER A 210 -14.94 -8.94 1.79
C SER A 210 -14.51 -9.64 0.51
N ILE A 211 -14.24 -8.90 -0.56
CA ILE A 211 -13.68 -9.44 -1.81
C ILE A 211 -12.31 -10.07 -1.55
N ALA A 212 -11.50 -9.45 -0.70
CA ALA A 212 -10.20 -9.98 -0.30
C ALA A 212 -10.28 -11.09 0.78
N MET A 213 -11.34 -11.17 1.59
CA MET A 213 -11.45 -12.04 2.78
C MET A 213 -12.40 -13.25 2.60
N ASN A 214 -13.51 -13.13 1.86
CA ASN A 214 -14.63 -14.09 1.91
C ASN A 214 -14.56 -15.28 0.93
N ARG A 215 -13.50 -15.44 0.13
CA ARG A 215 -13.34 -16.56 -0.81
C ARG A 215 -11.92 -17.14 -0.87
N MET A 216 -11.45 -17.66 0.27
CA MET A 216 -10.29 -18.57 0.34
C MET A 216 -10.60 -19.86 1.15
N LEU A 217 -11.85 -20.32 1.09
CA LEU A 217 -12.33 -21.58 1.68
C LEU A 217 -13.00 -22.50 0.64
N THR A 218 -12.60 -22.37 -0.62
CA THR A 218 -12.98 -23.23 -1.76
C THR A 218 -11.79 -23.35 -2.71
#